data_AF-A0A2T6C121-F1
#
_entry.id   AF-A0A2T6C121-F1
#
_cell.length_a   1.000
_cell.length_b   1.000
_cell.length_c   1.000
_cell.angle_alpha   90.00
_cell.angle_beta   90.00
_cell.angle_gamma   90.00
#
_symmetry.space_group_name_H-M   'P 1'
#
loop_
_entity.id
_entity.type
_entity.pdbx_description
1 polymer ?
#
loop_
_entity_poly.entity_id
_entity_poly.type
_entity_poly.pdbx_seq_one_letter_code
_entity_poly.pdbx_strand_id
1 'polypeptide(L)'
;MKFLIRSSSVLLVTLSLYACASIPASTATLSQEVIAEANSMHQLNIALVNKLFDERKDKVNDFINNQYIPRFVKNFQSKIPAGIDVNAELPNILKSIMPVINRKRDSLQGLLDVQRNEMITTLNNSYANYQQASSTLQNLISSAVKLKQSEANTLAEIQNLTHTNLNVGKIQSHLDSLLIKTGNGFNKLLNVESTIRGNN
;
A
#
# COMPACT_ATOMS: atom_id res chain seq x y z
N MET A 1 -6.03 23.25 -39.33
CA MET A 1 -6.64 22.61 -38.14
C MET A 1 -5.68 21.70 -37.35
N LYS A 2 -4.83 20.88 -38.00
CA LYS A 2 -3.86 19.99 -37.30
C LYS A 2 -2.79 20.71 -36.45
N PHE A 3 -2.40 21.94 -36.79
CA PHE A 3 -1.41 22.73 -36.03
C PHE A 3 -1.98 23.32 -34.73
N LEU A 4 -3.25 23.72 -34.70
CA LEU A 4 -3.91 24.26 -33.51
C LEU A 4 -4.15 23.17 -32.45
N ILE A 5 -4.48 21.94 -32.88
CA ILE A 5 -4.66 20.78 -32.00
C ILE A 5 -3.33 20.37 -31.36
N ARG A 6 -2.22 20.41 -32.12
CA ARG A 6 -0.86 20.13 -31.62
C ARG A 6 -0.38 21.16 -30.59
N SER A 7 -0.67 22.45 -30.82
CA SER A 7 -0.31 23.53 -29.89
C SER A 7 -1.13 23.47 -28.58
N SER A 8 -2.41 23.10 -28.66
CA SER A 8 -3.26 22.93 -27.48
C SER A 8 -2.84 21.75 -26.59
N SER A 9 -2.33 20.65 -27.17
CA SER A 9 -1.77 19.54 -26.38
C SER A 9 -0.47 19.90 -25.65
N VAL A 10 0.39 20.74 -26.25
CA VAL A 10 1.62 21.20 -25.59
C VAL A 10 1.31 22.14 -24.43
N LEU A 11 0.31 23.02 -24.60
CA LEU A 11 -0.14 23.94 -23.55
C LEU A 11 -0.77 23.20 -22.36
N LEU A 12 -1.48 22.09 -22.60
CA LEU A 12 -2.09 21.28 -21.53
C LEU A 12 -1.05 20.50 -20.72
N VAL A 13 0.03 20.05 -21.37
CA VAL A 13 1.16 19.35 -20.73
C VAL A 13 2.02 20.32 -19.93
N THR A 14 2.24 21.55 -20.40
CA THR A 14 2.96 22.55 -19.62
C THR A 14 2.14 23.03 -18.42
N LEU A 15 0.81 23.15 -18.54
CA LEU A 15 -0.05 23.55 -17.42
C LEU A 15 -0.11 22.50 -16.30
N SER A 16 0.05 21.22 -16.61
CA SER A 16 0.05 20.13 -15.63
C SER A 16 1.36 20.01 -14.83
N LEU A 17 2.47 20.59 -15.33
CA LEU A 17 3.75 20.65 -14.60
C LEU A 17 3.77 21.72 -13.49
N TYR A 18 2.85 22.69 -13.52
CA TYR A 18 2.70 23.70 -12.46
C TYR A 18 1.81 23.24 -11.30
N ALA A 19 1.21 22.04 -11.38
CA ALA A 19 0.36 21.48 -10.33
C ALA A 19 1.15 20.82 -9.17
N CYS A 20 2.47 21.02 -9.10
CA CYS A 20 3.29 20.62 -7.96
C CYS A 20 2.94 21.50 -6.75
N ALA A 21 1.80 21.21 -6.11
CA ALA A 21 1.39 21.84 -4.86
C ALA A 21 2.52 21.67 -3.83
N SER A 22 2.91 22.77 -3.18
CA SER A 22 3.97 22.71 -2.18
C SER A 22 3.55 21.77 -1.05
N ILE A 23 4.35 20.76 -0.74
CA ILE A 23 4.05 19.78 0.31
C ILE A 23 4.11 20.49 1.68
N PRO A 24 2.97 20.68 2.38
CA PRO A 24 2.97 21.32 3.69
C PRO A 24 3.57 20.38 4.76
N ALA A 25 4.04 20.94 5.87
CA ALA A 25 4.56 20.16 6.99
C ALA A 25 3.52 19.16 7.58
N SER A 26 2.23 19.50 7.52
CA SER A 26 1.14 18.63 7.94
C SER A 26 1.05 17.32 7.15
N THR A 27 1.54 17.28 5.90
CA THR A 27 1.60 16.05 5.10
C THR A 27 2.53 15.02 5.73
N ALA A 28 3.64 15.45 6.32
CA ALA A 28 4.58 14.55 6.99
C ALA A 28 3.98 13.93 8.27
N THR A 29 3.18 14.70 9.01
CA THR A 29 2.46 14.20 10.19
C THR A 29 1.33 13.26 9.78
N LEU A 30 0.53 13.65 8.79
CA LEU A 30 -0.58 12.82 8.30
C LEU A 30 -0.09 11.48 7.76
N SER A 31 1.01 11.44 7.01
CA SER A 31 1.57 10.18 6.52
C SER A 31 2.05 9.28 7.66
N GLN A 32 2.57 9.84 8.75
CA GLN A 32 2.97 9.08 9.93
C GLN A 32 1.76 8.43 10.63
N GLU A 33 0.66 9.17 10.77
CA GLU A 33 -0.59 8.65 11.33
C GLU A 33 -1.20 7.54 10.45
N VAL A 34 -1.17 7.70 9.12
CA VAL A 34 -1.62 6.67 8.18
C VAL A 34 -0.80 5.38 8.33
N ILE A 35 0.52 5.49 8.49
CA ILE A 35 1.39 4.33 8.74
C ILE A 35 1.04 3.65 10.07
N ALA A 36 0.77 4.43 11.12
CA ALA A 36 0.37 3.90 12.42
C ALA A 36 -0.97 3.16 12.35
N GLU A 37 -1.96 3.72 11.66
CA GLU A 37 -3.26 3.07 11.45
C GLU A 37 -3.12 1.78 10.62
N ALA A 38 -2.26 1.78 9.60
CA ALA A 38 -1.99 0.58 8.82
C ALA A 38 -1.37 -0.56 9.66
N ASN A 39 -0.55 -0.23 10.66
CA ASN A 39 -0.05 -1.21 11.63
C ASN A 39 -1.19 -1.82 12.45
N SER A 40 -2.10 -0.99 12.97
CA SER A 40 -3.28 -1.46 13.70
C SER A 40 -4.15 -2.37 12.82
N MET A 41 -4.38 -1.99 11.56
CA MET A 41 -5.11 -2.80 10.59
C MET A 41 -4.43 -4.14 10.29
N HIS A 42 -3.10 -4.18 10.18
CA HIS A 42 -2.36 -5.44 10.02
C HIS A 42 -2.59 -6.39 11.19
N GLN A 43 -2.50 -5.89 12.43
CA GLN A 43 -2.76 -6.71 13.62
C GLN A 43 -4.21 -7.23 13.66
N LEU A 44 -5.18 -6.40 13.28
CA LEU A 44 -6.59 -6.81 13.19
C LEU A 44 -6.79 -7.91 12.14
N ASN A 45 -6.13 -7.80 10.98
CA ASN A 45 -6.20 -8.84 9.94
C ASN A 45 -5.62 -10.17 10.45
N ILE A 46 -4.48 -10.16 11.14
CA ILE A 46 -3.92 -11.37 11.77
C ILE A 46 -4.89 -11.97 12.79
N ALA A 47 -5.48 -11.14 13.65
CA ALA A 47 -6.45 -11.58 14.65
C ALA A 47 -7.70 -12.21 13.98
N LEU A 48 -8.20 -11.61 12.91
CA LEU A 48 -9.33 -12.13 12.14
C LEU A 48 -9.01 -13.48 11.50
N VAL A 49 -7.83 -13.64 10.91
CA VAL A 49 -7.39 -14.93 10.35
C VAL A 49 -7.33 -16.00 11.44
N ASN A 50 -6.73 -15.69 12.59
CA ASN A 50 -6.69 -16.64 13.71
C ASN A 50 -8.10 -17.05 14.14
N LYS A 51 -8.99 -16.08 14.37
CA LYS A 51 -10.40 -16.32 14.73
C LYS A 51 -11.11 -17.22 13.71
N LEU A 52 -10.97 -16.91 12.42
CA LEU A 52 -11.59 -17.68 11.34
C LEU A 52 -11.12 -19.15 11.35
N PHE A 53 -9.83 -19.39 11.52
CA PHE A 53 -9.29 -20.74 11.52
C PHE A 53 -9.63 -21.52 12.79
N ASP A 54 -9.72 -20.85 13.94
CA ASP A 54 -10.21 -21.47 15.17
C ASP A 54 -11.66 -21.93 15.02
N GLU A 55 -12.53 -21.08 14.47
CA GLU A 55 -13.93 -21.43 14.17
C GLU A 55 -14.02 -22.60 13.18
N ARG A 56 -13.13 -22.67 12.18
CA ARG A 56 -13.06 -23.81 11.25
C ARG A 56 -12.61 -25.10 11.94
N LYS A 57 -11.66 -25.03 12.88
CA LYS A 57 -11.23 -26.19 13.67
C LYS A 57 -12.38 -26.72 14.53
N ASP A 58 -13.19 -25.83 15.10
CA ASP A 58 -14.42 -26.23 15.82
C ASP A 58 -15.43 -26.92 14.90
N LYS A 59 -15.61 -26.43 13.67
CA LYS A 59 -16.45 -27.10 12.67
C LYS A 59 -15.90 -28.47 12.25
N VAL A 60 -14.57 -28.64 12.18
CA VAL A 60 -13.95 -29.95 11.96
C VAL A 60 -14.25 -30.88 13.14
N ASN A 61 -14.17 -30.39 14.38
CA ASN A 61 -14.49 -31.19 15.57
C ASN A 61 -15.95 -31.62 15.56
N ASP A 62 -16.86 -30.71 15.25
CA ASP A 62 -18.30 -30.99 15.10
C ASP A 62 -18.55 -32.06 14.02
N PHE A 63 -17.97 -31.88 12.83
CA PHE A 63 -18.05 -32.88 11.76
C PHE A 63 -17.51 -34.25 12.19
N ILE A 64 -16.35 -34.30 12.86
CA ILE A 64 -15.75 -35.56 13.29
C ILE A 64 -16.68 -36.26 14.29
N ASN A 65 -17.16 -35.55 15.30
CA ASN A 65 -17.91 -36.13 16.39
C ASN A 65 -19.34 -36.53 15.96
N ASN A 66 -20.00 -35.69 15.18
CA ASN A 66 -21.43 -35.83 14.90
C ASN A 66 -21.74 -36.47 13.55
N GLN A 67 -20.77 -36.58 12.63
CA GLN A 67 -20.98 -37.18 11.31
C GLN A 67 -20.00 -38.31 11.01
N TYR A 68 -18.69 -38.06 11.15
CA TYR A 68 -17.66 -39.04 10.77
C TYR A 68 -17.66 -40.26 11.70
N ILE A 69 -17.57 -40.06 13.03
CA ILE A 69 -17.52 -41.16 14.00
C ILE A 69 -18.77 -42.06 13.89
N PRO A 70 -20.01 -41.54 13.88
CA PRO A 70 -21.20 -42.38 13.75
C PRO A 70 -21.21 -43.21 12.47
N ARG A 71 -20.81 -42.61 11.33
CA ARG A 71 -20.73 -43.31 10.05
C ARG A 71 -19.62 -44.36 10.06
N PHE A 72 -18.47 -44.03 10.63
CA PHE A 72 -17.33 -44.94 10.72
C PHE A 72 -17.68 -46.16 11.59
N VAL A 73 -18.26 -45.94 12.77
CA VAL A 73 -18.69 -47.01 13.68
C VAL A 73 -19.73 -47.92 13.01
N LYS A 74 -20.73 -47.35 12.33
CA LYS A 74 -21.73 -48.15 11.59
C LYS A 74 -21.10 -49.05 10.52
N ASN A 75 -20.14 -48.52 9.76
CA ASN A 75 -19.41 -49.29 8.74
C ASN A 75 -18.47 -50.35 9.36
N PHE A 76 -17.91 -50.08 10.53
CA PHE A 76 -17.09 -51.04 11.25
C PHE A 76 -17.95 -52.18 11.80
N GLN A 77 -19.08 -51.86 12.43
CA GLN A 77 -20.02 -52.84 12.97
C GLN A 77 -20.54 -53.82 11.91
N SER A 78 -20.83 -53.34 10.69
CA SER A 78 -21.28 -54.21 9.59
C SER A 78 -20.24 -55.22 9.11
N LYS A 79 -18.99 -55.13 9.58
CA LYS A 79 -17.89 -56.04 9.24
C LYS A 79 -17.56 -57.01 10.38
N ILE A 80 -18.26 -56.93 11.52
CA ILE A 80 -18.05 -57.85 12.64
C ILE A 80 -18.69 -59.21 12.29
N PRO A 81 -17.94 -60.33 12.35
CA PRO A 81 -18.48 -61.67 12.11
C PRO A 81 -19.57 -62.05 13.12
N ALA A 82 -20.53 -62.88 12.68
CA ALA A 82 -21.54 -63.44 13.59
C ALA A 82 -20.89 -64.31 14.67
N GLY A 83 -21.34 -64.18 15.92
CA GLY A 83 -20.84 -64.97 17.06
C GLY A 83 -19.76 -64.29 17.91
N ILE A 84 -19.35 -63.05 17.59
CA ILE A 84 -18.45 -62.25 18.44
C ILE A 84 -19.25 -61.52 19.53
N ASP A 85 -18.82 -61.64 20.78
CA ASP A 85 -19.31 -60.79 21.87
C ASP A 85 -18.67 -59.41 21.79
N VAL A 86 -19.44 -58.47 21.22
CA VAL A 86 -19.02 -57.08 21.03
C VAL A 86 -18.70 -56.38 22.37
N ASN A 87 -19.35 -56.77 23.47
CA ASN A 87 -19.11 -56.15 24.77
C ASN A 87 -17.76 -56.58 25.35
N ALA A 88 -17.41 -57.86 25.21
CA ALA A 88 -16.12 -58.40 25.63
C ALA A 88 -14.96 -57.80 24.81
N GLU A 89 -15.17 -57.59 23.51
CA GLU A 89 -14.15 -57.06 22.59
C GLU A 89 -14.11 -55.52 22.52
N LEU A 90 -15.04 -54.82 23.18
CA LEU A 90 -15.13 -53.35 23.13
C LEU A 90 -13.80 -52.64 23.46
N PRO A 91 -13.01 -53.06 24.48
CA PRO A 91 -11.71 -52.44 24.75
C PRO A 91 -10.72 -52.59 23.58
N ASN A 92 -10.68 -53.75 22.93
CA ASN A 92 -9.81 -54.03 21.80
C ASN A 92 -10.24 -53.28 20.54
N ILE A 93 -11.55 -53.20 20.31
CA ILE A 93 -12.16 -52.40 19.24
C ILE A 93 -11.79 -50.93 19.40
N LEU A 94 -12.03 -50.34 20.59
CA LEU A 94 -11.70 -48.95 20.89
C LEU A 94 -10.20 -48.68 20.70
N LYS A 95 -9.33 -49.58 21.19
CA LYS A 95 -7.88 -49.49 21.01
C LYS A 95 -7.46 -49.43 19.53
N SER A 96 -8.20 -50.11 18.66
CA SER A 96 -7.92 -50.14 17.21
C SER A 96 -8.50 -48.94 16.45
N ILE A 97 -9.74 -48.52 16.78
CA ILE A 97 -10.44 -47.47 16.02
C ILE A 97 -10.08 -46.04 16.46
N MET A 98 -9.81 -45.82 17.75
CA MET A 98 -9.52 -44.48 18.28
C MET A 98 -8.30 -43.84 17.61
N PRO A 99 -7.18 -44.55 17.38
CA PRO A 99 -6.06 -43.99 16.63
C PRO A 99 -6.42 -43.57 15.20
N VAL A 100 -7.32 -44.30 14.52
CA VAL A 100 -7.75 -43.98 13.15
C VAL A 100 -8.59 -42.70 13.15
N ILE A 101 -9.52 -42.57 14.10
CA ILE A 101 -10.36 -41.38 14.28
C ILE A 101 -9.49 -40.16 14.60
N ASN A 102 -8.57 -40.29 15.56
CA ASN A 102 -7.68 -39.21 15.95
C ASN A 102 -6.77 -38.78 14.79
N ARG A 103 -6.16 -39.72 14.06
CA ARG A 103 -5.36 -39.40 12.86
C ARG A 103 -6.16 -38.63 11.82
N LYS A 104 -7.43 -38.96 11.61
CA LYS A 104 -8.28 -38.23 10.67
C LYS A 104 -8.56 -36.81 11.17
N ARG A 105 -8.87 -36.64 12.45
CA ARG A 105 -9.05 -35.32 13.09
C ARG A 105 -7.77 -34.48 12.95
N ASP A 106 -6.63 -35.03 13.35
CA ASP A 106 -5.33 -34.36 13.33
C ASP A 106 -4.92 -33.99 11.91
N SER A 107 -5.20 -34.86 10.93
CA SER A 107 -4.95 -34.55 9.51
C SER A 107 -5.76 -33.35 9.03
N LEU A 108 -7.07 -33.30 9.33
CA LEU A 108 -7.92 -32.18 8.90
C LEU A 108 -7.55 -30.88 9.61
N GLN A 109 -7.27 -30.94 10.92
CA GLN A 109 -6.82 -29.78 11.66
C GLN A 109 -5.43 -29.30 11.21
N GLY A 110 -4.51 -30.22 10.92
CA GLY A 110 -3.19 -29.91 10.39
C GLY A 110 -3.25 -29.17 9.05
N LEU A 111 -4.17 -29.56 8.16
CA LEU A 111 -4.41 -28.83 6.91
C LEU A 111 -4.89 -27.39 7.15
N LEU A 112 -5.70 -27.17 8.19
CA LEU A 112 -6.15 -25.83 8.59
C LEU A 112 -4.98 -25.02 9.18
N ASP A 113 -4.13 -25.64 9.99
CA ASP A 113 -2.95 -24.98 10.56
C ASP A 113 -1.94 -24.56 9.47
N VAL A 114 -1.72 -25.41 8.45
CA VAL A 114 -0.88 -25.06 7.28
C VAL A 114 -1.46 -23.85 6.54
N GLN A 115 -2.75 -23.89 6.18
CA GLN A 115 -3.40 -22.78 5.46
C GLN A 115 -3.40 -21.47 6.27
N ARG A 116 -3.62 -21.55 7.59
CA ARG A 116 -3.54 -20.39 8.48
C ARG A 116 -2.13 -19.79 8.43
N ASN A 117 -1.10 -20.61 8.56
CA ASN A 117 0.29 -20.16 8.59
C ASN A 117 0.72 -19.57 7.24
N GLU A 118 0.27 -20.14 6.12
CA GLU A 118 0.46 -19.59 4.79
C GLU A 118 -0.17 -18.19 4.68
N MET A 119 -1.43 -18.05 5.08
CA MET A 119 -2.13 -16.76 5.03
C MET A 119 -1.47 -15.69 5.93
N ILE A 120 -1.08 -16.05 7.16
CA ILE A 120 -0.35 -15.16 8.07
C ILE A 120 1.00 -14.75 7.46
N THR A 121 1.73 -15.70 6.88
CA THR A 121 3.00 -15.42 6.18
C THR A 121 2.80 -14.44 5.04
N THR A 122 1.77 -14.63 4.21
CA THR A 122 1.44 -13.71 3.11
C THR A 122 1.07 -12.31 3.62
N LEU A 123 0.27 -12.22 4.68
CA LEU A 123 -0.07 -10.94 5.30
C LEU A 123 1.19 -10.23 5.83
N ASN A 124 2.05 -10.94 6.55
CA ASN A 124 3.30 -10.38 7.09
C ASN A 124 4.23 -9.89 5.97
N ASN A 125 4.39 -10.67 4.89
CA ASN A 125 5.23 -10.27 3.76
C ASN A 125 4.66 -9.03 3.05
N SER A 126 3.35 -8.99 2.85
CA SER A 126 2.67 -7.84 2.22
C SER A 126 2.80 -6.58 3.09
N TYR A 127 2.64 -6.74 4.40
CA TYR A 127 2.80 -5.64 5.36
C TYR A 127 4.25 -5.15 5.45
N ALA A 128 5.24 -6.04 5.42
CA ALA A 128 6.66 -5.66 5.38
C ALA A 128 6.99 -4.82 4.13
N ASN A 129 6.47 -5.21 2.96
CA ASN A 129 6.62 -4.45 1.73
C ASN A 129 5.94 -3.07 1.82
N TYR A 130 4.73 -3.04 2.36
CA TYR A 130 4.00 -1.78 2.61
C TYR A 130 4.77 -0.86 3.56
N GLN A 131 5.33 -1.39 4.64
CA GLN A 131 6.09 -0.63 5.63
C GLN A 131 7.36 -0.04 5.01
N GLN A 132 8.07 -0.83 4.19
CA GLN A 132 9.26 -0.35 3.48
C GLN A 132 8.90 0.79 2.52
N ALA A 133 7.88 0.61 1.68
CA ALA A 133 7.44 1.64 0.73
C ALA A 133 6.98 2.92 1.46
N SER A 134 6.21 2.77 2.53
CA SER A 134 5.69 3.90 3.29
C SER A 134 6.79 4.65 4.05
N SER A 135 7.81 3.95 4.57
CA SER A 135 9.00 4.57 5.16
C SER A 135 9.79 5.38 4.12
N THR A 136 10.00 4.82 2.92
CA THR A 136 10.63 5.56 1.82
C THR A 136 9.83 6.82 1.46
N LEU A 137 8.51 6.71 1.34
CA LEU A 137 7.64 7.86 1.07
C LEU A 137 7.69 8.90 2.18
N GLN A 138 7.63 8.48 3.44
CA GLN A 138 7.76 9.38 4.61
C GLN A 138 9.08 10.14 4.59
N ASN A 139 10.19 9.47 4.24
CA ASN A 139 11.50 10.11 4.12
C ASN A 139 11.54 11.14 2.99
N LEU A 140 10.92 10.84 1.84
CA LEU A 140 10.81 11.77 0.72
C LEU A 140 9.96 13.00 1.10
N ILE A 141 8.80 12.78 1.73
CA ILE A 141 7.92 13.84 2.23
C ILE A 141 8.66 14.70 3.26
N SER A 142 9.33 14.09 4.23
CA SER A 142 10.12 14.79 5.25
C SER A 142 11.23 15.63 4.63
N SER A 143 11.94 15.08 3.63
CA SER A 143 13.00 15.79 2.92
C SER A 143 12.45 16.98 2.12
N ALA A 144 11.33 16.80 1.43
CA ALA A 144 10.66 17.88 0.69
C ALA A 144 10.16 19.00 1.61
N VAL A 145 9.58 18.65 2.75
CA VAL A 145 9.16 19.62 3.79
C VAL A 145 10.36 20.38 4.34
N LYS A 146 11.46 19.68 4.67
CA LYS A 146 12.69 20.33 5.16
C LYS A 146 13.30 21.28 4.14
N LEU A 147 13.34 20.88 2.86
CA LEU A 147 13.82 21.75 1.78
C LEU A 147 12.99 23.03 1.70
N LYS A 148 11.66 22.92 1.74
CA LYS A 148 10.76 24.07 1.73
C LYS A 148 10.94 24.97 2.94
N GLN A 149 11.11 24.39 4.12
CA GLN A 149 11.39 25.16 5.33
C GLN A 149 12.75 25.88 5.24
N SER A 150 13.78 25.23 4.69
CA SER A 150 15.09 25.84 4.47
C SER A 150 15.02 26.99 3.49
N GLU A 151 14.32 26.85 2.36
CA GLU A 151 14.08 27.93 1.40
C GLU A 151 13.41 29.14 2.06
N ALA A 152 12.37 28.89 2.87
CA ALA A 152 11.66 29.94 3.60
C ALA A 152 12.56 30.64 4.63
N ASN A 153 13.37 29.88 5.38
CA ASN A 153 14.30 30.41 6.38
C ASN A 153 15.40 31.26 5.74
N THR A 154 16.03 30.77 4.67
CA THR A 154 17.04 31.53 3.92
C THR A 154 16.46 32.80 3.34
N LEU A 155 15.24 32.76 2.81
CA LEU A 155 14.58 33.97 2.32
C LEU A 155 14.33 34.99 3.44
N ALA A 156 13.85 34.55 4.59
CA ALA A 156 13.66 35.40 5.76
C ALA A 156 14.98 36.02 6.24
N GLU A 157 16.07 35.25 6.23
CA GLU A 157 17.41 35.74 6.58
C GLU A 157 17.92 36.79 5.60
N ILE A 158 17.77 36.57 4.29
CA ILE A 158 18.13 37.58 3.27
C ILE A 158 17.30 38.85 3.47
N GLN A 159 16.00 38.76 3.73
CA GLN A 159 15.15 39.92 4.01
C GLN A 159 15.62 40.70 5.25
N ASN A 160 15.99 40.00 6.32
CA ASN A 160 16.54 40.61 7.52
C ASN A 160 17.87 41.33 7.27
N LEU A 161 18.78 40.71 6.51
CA LEU A 161 20.11 41.26 6.22
C LEU A 161 20.07 42.44 5.23
N THR A 162 19.13 42.43 4.29
CA THR A 162 19.02 43.46 3.25
C THR A 162 18.09 44.62 3.64
N HIS A 163 17.39 44.51 4.78
CA HIS A 163 16.31 45.42 5.22
C HIS A 163 15.26 45.70 4.13
N THR A 164 15.19 44.85 3.10
CA THR A 164 14.29 44.98 1.98
C THR A 164 13.28 43.84 2.04
N ASN A 165 12.00 44.18 1.88
CA ASN A 165 10.93 43.19 1.69
C ASN A 165 11.09 42.56 0.30
N LEU A 166 12.03 41.60 0.19
CA LEU A 166 12.29 40.84 -1.03
C LEU A 166 11.12 39.90 -1.27
N ASN A 167 10.12 40.42 -1.98
CA ASN A 167 9.00 39.64 -2.46
C ASN A 167 9.47 38.84 -3.68
N VAL A 168 9.83 37.58 -3.48
CA VAL A 168 10.36 36.69 -4.52
C VAL A 168 9.40 36.58 -5.71
N GLY A 169 8.09 36.65 -5.46
CA GLY A 169 7.09 36.72 -6.53
C GLY A 169 7.22 37.97 -7.40
N LYS A 170 7.55 39.12 -6.80
CA LYS A 170 7.87 40.34 -7.56
C LYS A 170 9.18 40.20 -8.33
N ILE A 171 10.23 39.64 -7.72
CA ILE A 171 11.53 39.46 -8.38
C ILE A 171 11.41 38.54 -9.60
N GLN A 172 10.68 37.43 -9.45
CA GLN A 172 10.39 36.50 -10.53
C GLN A 172 9.58 37.18 -11.65
N SER A 173 8.53 37.93 -11.30
CA SER A 173 7.75 38.70 -12.27
C SER A 173 8.58 39.78 -13.00
N HIS A 174 9.58 40.35 -12.32
CA HIS A 174 10.45 41.37 -12.91
C HIS A 174 11.48 40.75 -13.84
N LEU A 175 12.05 39.60 -13.46
CA LEU A 175 12.90 38.78 -14.32
C LEU A 175 12.17 38.32 -15.58
N ASP A 176 10.93 37.85 -15.45
CA ASP A 176 10.08 37.46 -16.58
C ASP A 176 9.78 38.66 -17.48
N SER A 177 9.46 39.82 -16.89
CA SER A 177 9.26 41.05 -17.65
C SER A 177 10.54 41.51 -18.37
N LEU A 178 11.72 41.35 -17.78
CA LEU A 178 13.00 41.67 -18.40
C LEU A 178 13.32 40.72 -19.55
N LEU A 179 13.05 39.43 -19.40
CA LEU A 179 13.22 38.43 -20.46
C LEU A 179 12.29 38.71 -21.65
N ILE A 180 11.01 39.02 -21.40
CA ILE A 180 10.04 39.38 -22.46
C ILE A 180 10.44 40.67 -23.16
N LYS A 181 10.85 41.69 -22.41
CA LYS A 181 11.26 42.98 -22.98
C LYS A 181 12.53 42.85 -23.81
N THR A 182 13.47 42.02 -23.36
CA THR A 182 14.71 41.70 -24.09
C THR A 182 14.40 40.91 -25.36
N GLY A 183 13.54 39.90 -25.28
CA GLY A 183 13.08 39.14 -26.45
C GLY A 183 12.36 40.01 -27.48
N ASN A 184 11.48 40.91 -27.06
CA ASN A 184 10.81 41.87 -27.95
C ASN A 184 11.77 42.91 -28.53
N GLY A 185 12.79 43.34 -27.77
CA GLY A 185 13.86 44.20 -28.25
C GLY A 185 14.67 43.54 -29.36
N PHE A 186 15.06 42.28 -29.17
CA PHE A 186 15.73 41.48 -30.19
C PHE A 186 14.86 41.29 -31.44
N ASN A 187 13.57 41.00 -31.29
CA ASN A 187 12.64 40.83 -32.41
C ASN A 187 12.48 42.13 -33.23
N LYS A 188 12.49 43.29 -32.57
CA LYS A 188 12.50 44.59 -33.26
C LYS A 188 13.80 44.83 -34.03
N LEU A 189 14.95 44.46 -33.46
CA LEU A 189 16.24 44.60 -34.15
C LEU A 189 16.34 43.67 -35.37
N LEU A 190 15.86 42.43 -35.26
CA LEU A 190 15.80 41.47 -36.37
C LEU A 190 14.85 41.93 -37.49
N ASN A 191 13.74 42.59 -37.16
CA ASN A 191 12.83 43.17 -38.15
C ASN A 191 13.36 44.46 -38.80
N VAL A 192 14.18 45.23 -38.09
CA VAL A 192 14.87 46.39 -38.68
C VAL A 192 15.95 45.93 -39.66
N GLU A 193 16.70 44.86 -39.35
CA GLU A 193 17.66 44.26 -40.28
C GLU A 193 16.97 43.73 -41.55
N SER A 194 15.83 43.05 -41.42
CA SER A 194 15.08 42.53 -42.57
C SER A 194 14.46 43.64 -43.43
N THR A 195 14.05 44.75 -42.82
CA THR A 195 13.52 45.93 -43.54
C THR A 195 14.64 46.69 -44.27
N ILE A 196 15.85 46.73 -43.72
CA ILE A 196 17.02 47.37 -44.36
C ILE A 196 17.58 46.50 -45.50
N ARG A 197 17.56 45.16 -45.37
CA ARG A 197 18.02 44.24 -46.44
C ARG A 197 16.98 43.97 -47.53
N GLY A 198 15.70 44.25 -47.30
CA GLY A 198 14.62 44.07 -48.26
C GLY A 198 14.34 45.26 -49.18
N ASN A 199 15.09 46.36 -49.04
CA ASN A 199 14.84 47.62 -49.77
C ASN A 199 16.01 48.06 -50.67
N ASN A 200 16.83 47.10 -51.13
CA ASN A 200 17.77 47.25 -52.25
C ASN A 200 17.49 46.21 -53.33
#